data_AF-A0A496ZY33-F1
#
_entry.id   AF-A0A496ZY33-F1
#
_cell.length_a   1.000
_cell.length_b   1.000
_cell.length_c   1.000
_cell.angle_alpha   90.00
_cell.angle_beta   90.00
_cell.angle_gamma   90.00
#
_symmetry.space_group_name_H-M   'P 1'
#
loop_
_entity.id
_entity.type
_entity.pdbx_description
1 polymer ?
#
loop_
_entity_poly.entity_id
_entity_poly.type
_entity_poly.pdbx_seq_one_letter_code
_entity_poly.pdbx_strand_id
1 'polypeptide(L)'
;RRGKEFGFTVTGFEADYGAAVDRSRKVAARLVKGVGALMRKNGVEVIEGTGILRSPNAVEVTLNAGGTRTLHTRNVIVATGGRARTIPGVVPDGEVVLTYREAIVLRRVPRSVVIIGAGPIGMEFAHIWHTYGAEVTVVEMLPRALPLEDEEVSAEVERAFKRRKVRLLTSTRVQGVETTPSGVRVSVTGEKGEQVLEAERALIAIGVRPNSENLGLEEIGVRVERGYVVVDDHLRTDVPGVYAIGDVTGKLPLAHVALAQGIVAAETIAGAETVTLDYEAMPRCTYCQPQVASFGLTEAQAVERGHEVRVGRFPFRPNGKALALGEREGFIKIVADATSGEILGAHLVGPEVTELLPELVLARNAELTPEEVARSVHAHPTLSEVLMEAAHGVFGRSLHI
;
A
#
# COMPACT_ATOMS: atom_id res chain seq x y z
N ARG A 1 1.39 16.16 -22.68
CA ARG A 1 0.61 15.65 -23.84
C ARG A 1 -0.78 16.31 -23.96
N ARG A 2 -1.47 16.62 -22.86
CA ARG A 2 -2.82 17.22 -22.85
C ARG A 2 -2.87 18.76 -22.91
N GLY A 3 -1.74 19.46 -23.05
CA GLY A 3 -1.70 20.92 -22.96
C GLY A 3 -2.67 21.66 -23.89
N LYS A 4 -2.89 21.14 -25.11
CA LYS A 4 -3.85 21.70 -26.07
C LYS A 4 -5.29 21.69 -25.57
N GLU A 5 -5.68 20.70 -24.76
CA GLU A 5 -7.01 20.65 -24.13
C GLU A 5 -7.23 21.84 -23.19
N PHE A 6 -6.15 22.36 -22.61
CA PHE A 6 -6.15 23.48 -21.65
C PHE A 6 -5.57 24.77 -22.25
N GLY A 7 -5.43 24.85 -23.58
CA GLY A 7 -5.03 26.08 -24.28
C GLY A 7 -3.54 26.42 -24.25
N PHE A 8 -2.65 25.48 -23.91
CA PHE A 8 -1.20 25.73 -23.94
C PHE A 8 -0.40 24.70 -24.75
N THR A 9 0.66 25.17 -25.40
CA THR A 9 1.64 24.34 -26.13
C THR A 9 2.99 24.44 -25.45
N VAL A 10 3.70 23.31 -25.35
CA VAL A 10 5.04 23.24 -24.75
C VAL A 10 6.02 22.77 -25.82
N THR A 11 7.09 23.53 -26.04
CA THR A 11 8.20 23.20 -26.94
C THR A 11 9.49 23.06 -26.14
N GLY A 12 10.25 21.98 -26.33
CA GLY A 12 11.51 21.76 -25.61
C GLY A 12 11.33 21.33 -24.14
N PHE A 13 10.52 20.30 -23.88
CA PHE A 13 10.39 19.73 -22.54
C PHE A 13 11.49 18.70 -22.27
N GLU A 14 12.20 18.88 -21.16
CA GLU A 14 13.19 17.94 -20.64
C GLU A 14 12.80 17.51 -19.22
N ALA A 15 12.83 16.20 -18.95
CA ALA A 15 12.53 15.65 -17.64
C ALA A 15 13.83 15.24 -16.93
N ASP A 16 14.09 15.83 -15.76
CA ASP A 16 15.20 15.42 -14.88
C ASP A 16 14.66 14.55 -13.74
N TYR A 17 14.80 13.24 -13.89
CA TYR A 17 14.42 12.28 -12.85
C TYR A 17 15.33 12.36 -11.62
N GLY A 18 16.61 12.69 -11.80
CA GLY A 18 17.55 12.86 -10.69
C GLY A 18 17.12 14.02 -9.77
N ALA A 19 16.72 15.14 -10.35
CA ALA A 19 16.19 16.28 -9.59
C ALA A 19 14.89 15.92 -8.84
N ALA A 20 14.02 15.09 -9.42
CA ALA A 20 12.81 14.59 -8.76
C ALA A 20 13.15 13.72 -7.54
N VAL A 21 14.16 12.84 -7.67
CA VAL A 21 14.69 12.02 -6.58
C VAL A 21 15.30 12.89 -5.49
N ASP A 22 16.09 13.90 -5.84
CA ASP A 22 16.66 14.84 -4.86
C ASP A 22 15.57 15.56 -4.05
N ARG A 23 14.52 16.03 -4.72
CA ARG A 23 13.36 16.61 -4.03
C ARG A 23 12.71 15.59 -3.09
N SER A 24 12.51 14.35 -3.54
CA SER A 24 11.97 13.27 -2.70
C SER A 24 12.84 13.04 -1.45
N ARG A 25 14.17 12.99 -1.60
CA ARG A 25 15.10 12.81 -0.47
C ARG A 25 15.11 14.01 0.49
N LYS A 26 14.99 15.24 -0.02
CA LYS A 26 14.82 16.45 0.82
C LYS A 26 13.55 16.38 1.67
N VAL A 27 12.44 15.94 1.08
CA VAL A 27 11.17 15.76 1.81
C VAL A 27 11.33 14.69 2.90
N ALA A 28 11.90 13.53 2.56
CA ALA A 28 12.15 12.46 3.53
C ALA A 28 13.06 12.92 4.68
N ALA A 29 14.16 13.62 4.40
CA ALA A 29 15.07 14.15 5.41
C ALA A 29 14.37 15.16 6.34
N ARG A 30 13.49 16.02 5.80
CA ARG A 30 12.69 16.94 6.62
C ARG A 30 11.77 16.20 7.57
N LEU A 31 11.09 15.15 7.12
CA LEU A 31 10.19 14.35 7.96
C LEU A 31 10.95 13.60 9.05
N VAL A 32 12.08 12.96 8.71
CA VAL A 32 12.96 12.28 9.68
C VAL A 32 13.45 13.25 10.76
N LYS A 33 13.89 14.45 10.38
CA LYS A 33 14.28 15.49 11.34
C LYS A 33 13.10 15.90 12.24
N GLY A 34 11.89 15.97 11.68
CA GLY A 34 10.65 16.23 12.43
C GLY A 34 10.38 15.17 13.50
N VAL A 35 10.49 13.88 13.16
CA VAL A 35 10.35 12.77 14.12
C VAL A 35 11.38 12.89 15.24
N GLY A 36 12.66 13.13 14.92
CA GLY A 36 13.70 13.32 15.95
C GLY A 36 13.43 14.52 16.86
N ALA A 37 12.83 15.59 16.34
CA ALA A 37 12.40 16.73 17.16
C ALA A 37 11.22 16.38 18.08
N LEU A 38 10.25 15.60 17.59
CA LEU A 38 9.12 15.12 18.38
C LEU A 38 9.57 14.17 19.51
N MET A 39 10.50 13.25 19.22
CA MET A 39 11.06 12.34 20.23
C MET A 39 11.72 13.13 21.37
N ARG A 40 12.58 14.09 21.05
CA ARG A 40 13.20 14.97 22.07
C ARG A 40 12.16 15.80 22.84
N LYS A 41 11.18 16.38 22.14
CA LYS A 41 10.12 17.19 22.77
C LYS A 41 9.32 16.38 23.80
N ASN A 42 9.12 15.09 23.54
CA ASN A 42 8.39 14.18 24.42
C ASN A 42 9.29 13.39 25.38
N GLY A 43 10.58 13.75 25.49
CA GLY A 43 11.51 13.10 26.43
C GLY A 43 11.85 11.65 26.10
N VAL A 44 11.68 11.23 24.84
CA VAL A 44 12.05 9.88 24.39
C VAL A 44 13.56 9.80 24.18
N GLU A 45 14.23 8.93 24.92
CA GLU A 45 15.64 8.60 24.70
C GLU A 45 15.79 7.78 23.42
N VAL A 46 16.63 8.26 22.50
CA VAL A 46 16.96 7.55 21.26
C VAL A 46 18.37 6.98 21.39
N ILE A 47 18.49 5.67 21.25
CA ILE A 47 19.76 4.93 21.32
C ILE A 47 20.06 4.39 19.93
N GLU A 48 21.17 4.85 19.34
CA GLU A 48 21.57 4.45 17.99
C GLU A 48 22.42 3.18 18.03
N GLY A 49 21.83 2.06 17.61
CA GLY A 49 22.48 0.76 17.58
C GLY A 49 21.53 -0.37 17.19
N THR A 50 22.03 -1.60 17.27
CA THR A 50 21.25 -2.82 17.04
C THR A 50 20.89 -3.44 18.38
N GLY A 51 19.60 -3.54 18.67
CA GLY A 51 19.08 -4.17 19.89
C GLY A 51 18.78 -5.66 19.72
N ILE A 52 19.17 -6.47 20.70
CA ILE A 52 18.85 -7.90 20.82
C ILE A 52 18.22 -8.14 22.19
N LEU A 53 17.09 -8.84 22.23
CA LEU A 53 16.47 -9.29 23.48
C LEU A 53 17.32 -10.38 24.12
N ARG A 54 17.72 -10.15 25.38
CA ARG A 54 18.45 -11.15 26.19
C ARG A 54 17.54 -11.84 27.20
N SER A 55 16.46 -11.16 27.59
CA SER A 55 15.38 -11.65 28.43
C SER A 55 14.14 -10.78 28.17
N PRO A 56 12.94 -11.14 28.68
CA PRO A 56 11.73 -10.31 28.52
C PRO A 56 11.87 -8.87 29.02
N ASN A 57 12.82 -8.61 29.90
CA ASN A 57 13.06 -7.33 30.56
C ASN A 57 14.46 -6.73 30.30
N ALA A 58 15.24 -7.30 29.37
CA ALA A 58 16.57 -6.80 29.04
C ALA A 58 16.85 -6.79 27.53
N VAL A 59 17.30 -5.64 27.03
CA VAL A 59 17.75 -5.44 25.64
C VAL A 59 19.21 -5.06 25.66
N GLU A 60 20.06 -5.85 25.01
CA GLU A 60 21.45 -5.48 24.76
C GLU A 60 21.53 -4.73 23.43
N VAL A 61 22.15 -3.56 23.44
CA VAL A 61 22.33 -2.72 22.26
C VAL A 61 23.80 -2.64 21.90
N THR A 62 24.15 -3.11 20.71
CA THR A 62 25.45 -2.83 20.09
C THR A 62 25.40 -1.43 19.51
N LEU A 63 26.15 -0.50 20.09
CA LEU A 63 26.06 0.93 19.74
C LEU A 63 26.78 1.23 18.43
N ASN A 64 26.20 2.14 17.62
CA ASN A 64 26.84 2.61 16.40
C ASN A 64 28.20 3.31 16.67
N ALA A 65 28.35 3.93 17.84
CA ALA A 65 29.59 4.55 18.30
C ALA A 65 30.64 3.53 18.81
N GLY A 66 30.31 2.24 18.83
CA GLY A 66 31.13 1.18 19.41
C GLY A 66 30.75 0.86 20.87
N GLY A 67 31.03 -0.39 21.27
CA GLY A 67 30.66 -0.92 22.60
C GLY A 67 29.22 -1.45 22.68
N THR A 68 28.85 -1.92 23.87
CA THR A 68 27.50 -2.44 24.16
C THR A 68 26.88 -1.70 25.35
N ARG A 69 25.55 -1.60 25.35
CA ARG A 69 24.76 -1.08 26.47
C ARG A 69 23.59 -2.03 26.73
N THR A 70 23.43 -2.47 27.98
CA THR A 70 22.27 -3.25 28.39
C THR A 70 21.22 -2.33 29.00
N LEU A 71 20.00 -2.42 28.51
CA LEU A 71 18.82 -1.71 29.00
C LEU A 71 17.95 -2.67 29.78
N HIS A 72 17.50 -2.24 30.96
CA HIS A 72 16.50 -2.97 31.74
C HIS A 72 15.17 -2.22 31.68
N THR A 73 14.10 -2.93 31.34
CA THR A 73 12.76 -2.35 31.14
C THR A 73 11.67 -3.27 31.67
N ARG A 74 10.50 -2.71 31.96
CA ARG A 74 9.31 -3.49 32.31
C ARG A 74 8.58 -4.04 31.09
N ASN A 75 8.64 -3.32 29.98
CA ASN A 75 7.95 -3.67 28.73
C ASN A 75 8.83 -3.41 27.51
N VAL A 76 8.65 -4.20 26.47
CA VAL A 76 9.31 -4.06 25.17
C VAL A 76 8.26 -4.10 24.06
N ILE A 77 8.35 -3.18 23.11
CA ILE A 77 7.59 -3.25 21.85
C ILE A 77 8.56 -3.53 20.71
N VAL A 78 8.37 -4.66 20.02
CA VAL A 78 9.14 -5.05 18.84
C VAL A 78 8.50 -4.40 17.61
N ALA A 79 9.20 -3.44 17.01
CA ALA A 79 8.74 -2.68 15.83
C ALA A 79 9.77 -2.70 14.68
N THR A 80 10.38 -3.86 14.43
CA THR A 80 11.51 -4.03 13.49
C THR A 80 11.11 -4.02 12.02
N GLY A 81 9.80 -3.93 11.73
CA GLY A 81 9.26 -3.74 10.39
C GLY A 81 9.48 -4.94 9.47
N GLY A 82 9.47 -4.67 8.16
CA GLY A 82 9.65 -5.65 7.11
C GLY A 82 10.70 -5.25 6.08
N ARG A 83 10.98 -6.17 5.15
CA ARG A 83 11.85 -5.98 4.00
C ARG A 83 11.26 -6.64 2.77
N ALA A 84 11.75 -6.29 1.58
CA ALA A 84 11.29 -6.89 0.33
C ALA A 84 11.36 -8.43 0.37
N ARG A 85 10.30 -9.09 -0.09
CA ARG A 85 10.36 -10.51 -0.47
C ARG A 85 11.17 -10.64 -1.76
N THR A 86 11.92 -11.72 -1.85
CA THR A 86 12.65 -12.10 -3.05
C THR A 86 12.08 -13.40 -3.60
N ILE A 87 12.33 -13.65 -4.89
CA ILE A 87 11.97 -14.93 -5.52
C ILE A 87 13.04 -15.94 -5.09
N PRO A 88 12.68 -17.17 -4.68
CA PRO A 88 13.65 -18.21 -4.37
C PRO A 88 14.67 -18.38 -5.51
N GLY A 89 15.96 -18.38 -5.18
CA GLY A 89 17.05 -18.49 -6.15
C GLY A 89 17.42 -17.18 -6.87
N VAL A 90 16.67 -16.09 -6.68
CA VAL A 90 16.99 -14.77 -7.25
C VAL A 90 17.54 -13.85 -6.16
N VAL A 91 18.74 -13.33 -6.38
CA VAL A 91 19.39 -12.36 -5.49
C VAL A 91 19.37 -10.99 -6.17
N PRO A 92 18.67 -9.98 -5.62
CA PRO A 92 18.77 -8.61 -6.10
C PRO A 92 20.20 -8.09 -5.94
N ASP A 93 20.79 -7.57 -7.00
CA ASP A 93 22.15 -6.98 -6.99
C ASP A 93 22.13 -5.47 -6.68
N GLY A 94 20.95 -4.85 -6.71
CA GLY A 94 20.76 -3.42 -6.47
C GLY A 94 21.13 -2.52 -7.65
N GLU A 95 21.54 -3.08 -8.78
CA GLU A 95 21.89 -2.36 -10.01
C GLU A 95 20.97 -2.74 -11.16
N VAL A 96 20.91 -4.02 -11.51
CA VAL A 96 20.11 -4.58 -12.59
C VAL A 96 18.82 -5.18 -12.06
N VAL A 97 18.91 -5.97 -10.98
CA VAL A 97 17.75 -6.55 -10.29
C VAL A 97 17.54 -5.78 -8.99
N LEU A 98 16.48 -4.99 -8.96
CA LEU A 98 16.17 -4.03 -7.90
C LEU A 98 15.08 -4.55 -6.96
N THR A 99 15.12 -4.07 -5.72
CA THR A 99 13.93 -3.97 -4.86
C THR A 99 13.44 -2.53 -4.80
N TYR A 100 12.35 -2.27 -4.08
CA TYR A 100 11.85 -0.91 -3.86
C TYR A 100 12.88 0.00 -3.16
N ARG A 101 13.82 -0.56 -2.38
CA ARG A 101 14.83 0.19 -1.64
C ARG A 101 15.81 0.88 -2.59
N GLU A 102 16.26 0.19 -3.62
CA GLU A 102 17.17 0.74 -4.62
C GLU A 102 16.39 1.56 -5.65
N ALA A 103 15.20 1.10 -6.04
CA ALA A 103 14.36 1.77 -7.03
C ALA A 103 13.95 3.21 -6.63
N ILE A 104 13.66 3.46 -5.35
CA ILE A 104 13.20 4.78 -4.88
C ILE A 104 14.30 5.85 -4.86
N VAL A 105 15.58 5.44 -4.93
CA VAL A 105 16.74 6.35 -4.95
C VAL A 105 17.49 6.31 -6.27
N LEU A 106 16.97 5.58 -7.25
CA LEU A 106 17.57 5.43 -8.56
C LEU A 106 17.67 6.78 -9.26
N ARG A 107 18.85 7.18 -9.74
CA ARG A 107 19.05 8.52 -10.31
C ARG A 107 18.67 8.68 -11.79
N ARG A 108 18.47 7.57 -12.50
CA ARG A 108 18.09 7.56 -13.93
C ARG A 108 16.99 6.54 -14.15
N VAL A 109 15.95 6.92 -14.87
CA VAL A 109 14.89 5.98 -15.25
C VAL A 109 15.47 4.96 -16.22
N PRO A 110 15.22 3.65 -16.02
CA PRO A 110 15.67 2.64 -16.97
C PRO A 110 14.96 2.84 -18.31
N ARG A 111 15.64 2.54 -19.42
CA ARG A 111 15.00 2.60 -20.75
C ARG A 111 13.86 1.59 -20.86
N SER A 112 14.05 0.41 -20.29
CA SER A 112 13.03 -0.64 -20.19
C SER A 112 13.12 -1.38 -18.86
N VAL A 113 11.98 -1.82 -18.33
CA VAL A 113 11.91 -2.52 -17.05
C VAL A 113 10.84 -3.62 -17.04
N VAL A 114 11.19 -4.76 -16.45
CA VAL A 114 10.24 -5.81 -16.04
C VAL A 114 9.95 -5.67 -14.55
N ILE A 115 8.70 -5.35 -14.21
CA ILE A 115 8.22 -5.28 -12.82
C ILE A 115 7.53 -6.60 -12.49
N ILE A 116 8.00 -7.28 -11.46
CA ILE A 116 7.48 -8.58 -11.03
C ILE A 116 6.58 -8.37 -9.81
N GLY A 117 5.28 -8.54 -10.02
CA GLY A 117 4.21 -8.24 -9.07
C GLY A 117 3.42 -6.99 -9.48
N ALA A 118 2.11 -7.14 -9.66
CA ALA A 118 1.17 -6.04 -9.93
C ALA A 118 0.39 -5.62 -8.67
N GLY A 119 1.00 -5.73 -7.49
CA GLY A 119 0.51 -5.10 -6.26
C GLY A 119 0.82 -3.60 -6.20
N PRO A 120 0.52 -2.92 -5.07
CA PRO A 120 0.66 -1.47 -4.95
C PRO A 120 2.03 -0.92 -5.35
N ILE A 121 3.11 -1.52 -4.80
CA ILE A 121 4.50 -1.13 -5.11
C ILE A 121 4.77 -1.24 -6.61
N GLY A 122 4.41 -2.36 -7.22
CA GLY A 122 4.66 -2.61 -8.64
C GLY A 122 3.91 -1.62 -9.54
N MET A 123 2.64 -1.35 -9.23
CA MET A 123 1.80 -0.43 -10.01
C MET A 123 2.20 1.03 -9.85
N GLU A 124 2.66 1.45 -8.67
CA GLU A 124 3.22 2.80 -8.44
C GLU A 124 4.52 3.00 -9.22
N PHE A 125 5.44 2.03 -9.18
CA PHE A 125 6.67 2.11 -9.97
C PHE A 125 6.39 2.03 -11.48
N ALA A 126 5.42 1.21 -11.90
CA ALA A 126 4.97 1.16 -13.29
C ALA A 126 4.44 2.53 -13.74
N HIS A 127 3.66 3.20 -12.91
CA HIS A 127 3.15 4.54 -13.19
C HIS A 127 4.27 5.57 -13.30
N ILE A 128 5.14 5.69 -12.29
CA ILE A 128 6.16 6.76 -12.25
C ILE A 128 7.20 6.56 -13.36
N TRP A 129 7.74 5.35 -13.55
CA TRP A 129 8.77 5.13 -14.57
C TRP A 129 8.20 5.26 -15.98
N HIS A 130 6.99 4.79 -16.23
CA HIS A 130 6.32 5.04 -17.51
C HIS A 130 6.10 6.55 -17.77
N THR A 131 5.72 7.31 -16.74
CA THR A 131 5.52 8.76 -16.85
C THR A 131 6.80 9.49 -17.26
N TYR A 132 7.96 9.01 -16.81
CA TYR A 132 9.27 9.51 -17.23
C TYR A 132 9.83 8.85 -18.50
N GLY A 133 9.06 7.98 -19.17
CA GLY A 133 9.36 7.47 -20.50
C GLY A 133 9.93 6.05 -20.58
N ALA A 134 9.99 5.30 -19.48
CA ALA A 134 10.39 3.89 -19.53
C ALA A 134 9.39 3.03 -20.32
N GLU A 135 9.90 2.05 -21.05
CA GLU A 135 9.12 0.91 -21.51
C GLU A 135 8.89 -0.04 -20.32
N VAL A 136 7.63 -0.20 -19.91
CA VAL A 136 7.28 -0.98 -18.71
C VAL A 136 6.50 -2.22 -19.11
N THR A 137 6.99 -3.38 -18.65
CA THR A 137 6.23 -4.63 -18.60
C THR A 137 6.02 -5.03 -17.15
N VAL A 138 4.77 -5.26 -16.73
CA VAL A 138 4.44 -5.80 -15.41
C VAL A 138 4.00 -7.26 -15.58
N VAL A 139 4.54 -8.14 -14.74
CA VAL A 139 4.23 -9.56 -14.70
C VAL A 139 3.56 -9.88 -13.38
N GLU A 140 2.37 -10.47 -13.42
CA GLU A 140 1.59 -10.86 -12.25
C GLU A 140 1.14 -12.31 -12.39
N MET A 141 1.35 -13.08 -11.33
CA MET A 141 0.98 -14.49 -11.28
C MET A 141 -0.53 -14.67 -11.18
N LEU A 142 -1.21 -13.76 -10.48
CA LEU A 142 -2.65 -13.75 -10.32
C LEU A 142 -3.37 -13.19 -11.56
N PRO A 143 -4.69 -13.42 -11.71
CA PRO A 143 -5.39 -13.11 -12.96
C PRO A 143 -5.56 -11.64 -13.30
N ARG A 144 -5.30 -10.74 -12.34
CA ARG A 144 -5.58 -9.30 -12.45
C ARG A 144 -4.47 -8.43 -11.87
N ALA A 145 -4.34 -7.20 -12.36
CA ALA A 145 -3.59 -6.15 -11.66
C ALA A 145 -4.31 -5.73 -10.37
N LEU A 146 -3.54 -5.38 -9.34
CA LEU A 146 -4.05 -5.14 -7.98
C LEU A 146 -5.02 -6.26 -7.55
N PRO A 147 -4.58 -7.53 -7.53
CA PRO A 147 -5.47 -8.69 -7.46
C PRO A 147 -6.25 -8.82 -6.13
N LEU A 148 -5.92 -8.01 -5.12
CA LEU A 148 -6.61 -7.95 -3.83
C LEU A 148 -7.72 -6.89 -3.79
N GLU A 149 -7.84 -6.05 -4.82
CA GLU A 149 -8.88 -5.05 -4.95
C GLU A 149 -10.16 -5.63 -5.59
N ASP A 150 -11.25 -4.86 -5.56
CA ASP A 150 -12.47 -5.20 -6.30
C ASP A 150 -12.19 -5.32 -7.81
N GLU A 151 -12.95 -6.20 -8.42
CA GLU A 151 -12.69 -6.76 -9.75
C GLU A 151 -12.94 -5.72 -10.84
N GLU A 152 -13.94 -4.84 -10.61
CA GLU A 152 -14.20 -3.70 -11.48
C GLU A 152 -13.10 -2.64 -11.36
N VAL A 153 -12.52 -2.47 -10.15
CA VAL A 153 -11.41 -1.55 -9.90
C VAL A 153 -10.16 -2.02 -10.64
N SER A 154 -9.79 -3.30 -10.50
CA SER A 154 -8.70 -3.91 -11.25
C SER A 154 -8.89 -3.72 -12.76
N ALA A 155 -10.09 -3.96 -13.28
CA ALA A 155 -10.39 -3.82 -14.71
C ALA A 155 -10.23 -2.37 -15.21
N GLU A 156 -10.61 -1.36 -14.43
CA GLU A 156 -10.38 0.04 -14.82
C GLU A 156 -8.89 0.41 -14.80
N VAL A 157 -8.13 -0.06 -13.80
CA VAL A 157 -6.68 0.15 -13.74
C VAL A 157 -5.99 -0.49 -14.94
N GLU A 158 -6.29 -1.74 -15.26
CA GLU A 158 -5.73 -2.42 -16.43
C GLU A 158 -6.04 -1.68 -17.73
N ARG A 159 -7.28 -1.22 -17.89
CA ARG A 159 -7.69 -0.42 -19.05
C ARG A 159 -6.89 0.87 -19.15
N ALA A 160 -6.69 1.58 -18.03
CA ALA A 160 -5.92 2.81 -17.99
C ALA A 160 -4.43 2.60 -18.30
N PHE A 161 -3.81 1.57 -17.75
CA PHE A 161 -2.41 1.25 -18.02
C PHE A 161 -2.20 0.77 -19.46
N LYS A 162 -3.15 0.00 -20.02
CA LYS A 162 -3.13 -0.40 -21.43
C LYS A 162 -3.28 0.80 -22.37
N ARG A 163 -4.15 1.78 -22.07
CA ARG A 163 -4.24 3.05 -22.83
C ARG A 163 -2.91 3.80 -22.84
N ARG A 164 -2.12 3.69 -21.75
CA ARG A 164 -0.78 4.26 -21.63
C ARG A 164 0.32 3.41 -22.29
N LYS A 165 -0.02 2.25 -22.87
CA LYS A 165 0.93 1.30 -23.47
C LYS A 165 1.89 0.65 -22.48
N VAL A 166 1.51 0.55 -21.20
CA VAL A 166 2.17 -0.35 -20.26
C VAL A 166 1.71 -1.77 -20.57
N ARG A 167 2.65 -2.71 -20.72
CA ARG A 167 2.35 -4.12 -20.99
C ARG A 167 2.06 -4.82 -19.66
N LEU A 168 0.82 -5.25 -19.44
CA LEU A 168 0.44 -6.05 -18.28
C LEU A 168 0.29 -7.51 -18.69
N LEU A 169 1.02 -8.40 -18.03
CA LEU A 169 0.98 -9.85 -18.20
C LEU A 169 0.47 -10.47 -16.89
N THR A 170 -0.85 -10.56 -16.75
CA THR A 170 -1.49 -11.29 -15.65
C THR A 170 -1.55 -12.79 -15.94
N SER A 171 -1.94 -13.61 -14.96
CA SER A 171 -1.92 -15.08 -15.07
C SER A 171 -0.57 -15.63 -15.56
N THR A 172 0.53 -14.94 -15.22
CA THR A 172 1.87 -15.19 -15.76
C THR A 172 2.87 -15.35 -14.62
N ARG A 173 3.44 -16.55 -14.50
CA ARG A 173 4.39 -16.92 -13.44
C ARG A 173 5.82 -16.63 -13.91
N VAL A 174 6.62 -15.99 -13.06
CA VAL A 174 8.08 -15.89 -13.25
C VAL A 174 8.73 -17.22 -12.84
N GLN A 175 9.54 -17.78 -13.72
CA GLN A 175 10.30 -19.01 -13.51
C GLN A 175 11.76 -18.75 -13.13
N GLY A 176 12.34 -17.66 -13.65
CA GLY A 176 13.74 -17.32 -13.42
C GLY A 176 14.03 -15.88 -13.79
N VAL A 177 15.05 -15.32 -13.13
CA VAL A 177 15.57 -13.97 -13.37
C VAL A 177 17.09 -14.08 -13.44
N GLU A 178 17.65 -13.74 -14.60
CA GLU A 178 19.08 -13.86 -14.88
C GLU A 178 19.62 -12.49 -15.31
N THR A 179 20.73 -12.07 -14.73
CA THR A 179 21.44 -10.87 -15.21
C THR A 179 22.21 -11.20 -16.48
N THR A 180 22.26 -10.25 -17.40
CA THR A 180 22.99 -10.34 -18.67
C THR A 180 23.89 -9.12 -18.83
N PRO A 181 24.87 -9.13 -19.74
CA PRO A 181 25.71 -7.95 -20.00
C PRO A 181 24.93 -6.70 -20.44
N SER A 182 23.70 -6.87 -20.95
CA SER A 182 22.84 -5.79 -21.44
C SER A 182 21.66 -5.44 -20.52
N GLY A 183 21.50 -6.14 -19.39
CA GLY A 183 20.39 -5.93 -18.47
C GLY A 183 19.94 -7.23 -17.81
N VAL A 184 18.65 -7.57 -17.96
CA VAL A 184 18.04 -8.74 -17.32
C VAL A 184 17.24 -9.56 -18.31
N ARG A 185 17.24 -10.88 -18.10
CA ARG A 185 16.37 -11.86 -18.73
C ARG A 185 15.41 -12.43 -17.70
N VAL A 186 14.11 -12.33 -17.95
CA VAL A 186 13.05 -12.85 -17.08
C VAL A 186 12.27 -13.92 -17.83
N SER A 187 12.46 -15.18 -17.43
CA SER A 187 11.73 -16.32 -17.99
C SER A 187 10.37 -16.42 -17.32
N VAL A 188 9.30 -16.46 -18.11
CA VAL A 188 7.92 -16.49 -17.60
C VAL A 188 7.07 -17.54 -18.33
N THR A 189 6.08 -18.08 -17.63
CA THR A 189 5.08 -19.00 -18.18
C THR A 189 3.70 -18.41 -17.96
N GLY A 190 2.94 -18.21 -19.04
CA GLY A 190 1.54 -17.79 -18.98
C GLY A 190 0.67 -18.68 -19.87
N GLU A 191 -0.55 -18.23 -20.16
CA GLU A 191 -1.52 -18.98 -20.98
C GLU A 191 -0.99 -19.32 -22.39
N LYS A 192 -0.11 -18.47 -22.95
CA LYS A 192 0.49 -18.67 -24.27
C LYS A 192 1.73 -19.57 -24.24
N GLY A 193 2.04 -20.18 -23.10
CA GLY A 193 3.24 -20.98 -22.89
C GLY A 193 4.40 -20.17 -22.31
N GLU A 194 5.61 -20.72 -22.48
CA GLU A 194 6.85 -20.11 -22.01
C GLU A 194 7.29 -18.98 -22.93
N GLN A 195 7.79 -17.90 -22.34
CA GLN A 195 8.41 -16.79 -23.06
C GLN A 195 9.53 -16.17 -22.22
N VAL A 196 10.44 -15.47 -22.89
CA VAL A 196 11.52 -14.74 -22.27
C VAL A 196 11.30 -13.25 -22.48
N LEU A 197 11.35 -12.47 -21.39
CA LEU A 197 11.30 -11.01 -21.41
C LEU A 197 12.69 -10.47 -21.16
N GLU A 198 13.11 -9.46 -21.93
CA GLU A 198 14.40 -8.79 -21.74
C GLU A 198 14.18 -7.30 -21.47
N ALA A 199 14.95 -6.74 -20.53
CA ALA A 199 14.87 -5.33 -20.17
C ALA A 199 16.21 -4.82 -19.62
N GLU A 200 16.36 -3.50 -19.48
CA GLU A 200 17.54 -2.92 -18.83
C GLU A 200 17.59 -3.30 -17.34
N ARG A 201 16.43 -3.35 -16.67
CA ARG A 201 16.32 -3.68 -15.25
C ARG A 201 15.11 -4.55 -14.93
N ALA A 202 15.15 -5.24 -13.81
CA ALA A 202 13.99 -5.85 -13.17
C ALA A 202 13.71 -5.20 -11.82
N LEU A 203 12.44 -5.08 -11.45
CA LEU A 203 12.01 -4.70 -10.10
C LEU A 203 11.22 -5.84 -9.49
N ILE A 204 11.69 -6.37 -8.36
CA ILE A 204 10.95 -7.35 -7.56
C ILE A 204 10.00 -6.61 -6.61
N ALA A 205 8.70 -6.79 -6.82
CA ALA A 205 7.61 -6.12 -6.11
C ALA A 205 6.53 -7.11 -5.62
N ILE A 206 6.95 -8.28 -5.13
CA ILE A 206 6.08 -9.38 -4.70
C ILE A 206 5.73 -9.37 -3.18
N GLY A 207 5.68 -8.19 -2.58
CA GLY A 207 5.36 -7.99 -1.17
C GLY A 207 6.57 -7.99 -0.22
N VAL A 208 6.29 -8.09 1.08
CA VAL A 208 7.28 -7.92 2.16
C VAL A 208 7.30 -9.13 3.10
N ARG A 209 8.45 -9.34 3.75
CA ARG A 209 8.70 -10.34 4.79
C ARG A 209 9.13 -9.63 6.08
N PRO A 210 8.85 -10.20 7.26
CA PRO A 210 9.13 -9.57 8.54
C PRO A 210 10.63 -9.57 8.85
N ASN A 211 11.08 -8.61 9.65
CA ASN A 211 12.43 -8.57 10.22
C ASN A 211 12.42 -9.11 11.65
N SER A 212 12.14 -10.39 11.85
CA SER A 212 12.05 -11.03 13.18
C SER A 212 13.30 -11.87 13.55
N GLU A 213 14.11 -12.22 12.55
CA GLU A 213 15.28 -13.08 12.69
C GLU A 213 16.39 -12.40 13.52
N ASN A 214 17.14 -13.18 14.31
CA ASN A 214 18.32 -12.73 15.08
C ASN A 214 18.04 -11.61 16.10
N LEU A 215 16.82 -11.54 16.64
CA LEU A 215 16.41 -10.54 17.63
C LEU A 215 16.36 -11.06 19.07
N GLY A 216 16.63 -12.34 19.32
CA GLY A 216 16.49 -12.97 20.63
C GLY A 216 15.04 -13.34 21.00
N LEU A 217 14.12 -13.33 20.03
CA LEU A 217 12.68 -13.53 20.26
C LEU A 217 12.35 -14.98 20.61
N GLU A 218 12.80 -15.93 19.79
CA GLU A 218 12.53 -17.35 19.99
C GLU A 218 13.21 -17.86 21.27
N GLU A 219 14.39 -17.34 21.58
CA GLU A 219 15.17 -17.68 22.78
C GLU A 219 14.48 -17.30 24.09
N ILE A 220 13.67 -16.23 24.09
CA ILE A 220 12.87 -15.81 25.26
C ILE A 220 11.45 -16.40 25.24
N GLY A 221 11.12 -17.24 24.25
CA GLY A 221 9.84 -17.92 24.14
C GLY A 221 8.76 -17.18 23.36
N VAL A 222 9.08 -16.12 22.61
CA VAL A 222 8.10 -15.48 21.71
C VAL A 222 7.80 -16.41 20.54
N ARG A 223 6.52 -16.70 20.31
CA ARG A 223 6.07 -17.51 19.18
C ARG A 223 6.23 -16.76 17.86
N VAL A 224 6.89 -17.42 16.91
CA VAL A 224 7.08 -16.93 15.54
C VAL A 224 6.53 -17.96 14.57
N GLU A 225 5.65 -17.53 13.65
CA GLU A 225 5.03 -18.39 12.65
C GLU A 225 5.31 -17.90 11.24
N ARG A 226 5.95 -18.73 10.41
CA ARG A 226 6.37 -18.35 9.04
C ARG A 226 7.19 -17.05 9.03
N GLY A 227 7.95 -16.81 10.10
CA GLY A 227 8.74 -15.61 10.34
C GLY A 227 7.98 -14.45 11.00
N TYR A 228 6.67 -14.50 11.18
CA TYR A 228 5.90 -13.40 11.79
C TYR A 228 5.73 -13.59 13.29
N VAL A 229 5.86 -12.51 14.06
CA VAL A 229 5.62 -12.55 15.52
C VAL A 229 4.12 -12.65 15.77
N VAL A 230 3.71 -13.68 16.51
CA VAL A 230 2.30 -13.89 16.86
C VAL A 230 1.91 -12.94 17.98
N VAL A 231 0.78 -12.24 17.80
CA VAL A 231 0.22 -11.32 18.79
C VAL A 231 -1.30 -11.46 18.90
N ASP A 232 -1.82 -11.18 20.11
CA ASP A 232 -3.25 -11.00 20.37
C ASP A 232 -3.77 -9.63 19.87
N ASP A 233 -5.05 -9.34 20.14
CA ASP A 233 -5.70 -8.11 19.68
C ASP A 233 -5.24 -6.85 20.45
N HIS A 234 -4.53 -7.02 21.55
CA HIS A 234 -3.86 -5.97 22.32
C HIS A 234 -2.35 -5.92 22.06
N LEU A 235 -1.91 -6.59 20.98
CA LEU A 235 -0.54 -6.60 20.47
C LEU A 235 0.48 -7.26 21.43
N ARG A 236 -0.01 -8.08 22.37
CA ARG A 236 0.83 -8.85 23.30
C ARG A 236 1.31 -10.12 22.62
N THR A 237 2.56 -10.50 22.89
CA THR A 237 3.08 -11.83 22.56
C THR A 237 2.76 -12.83 23.67
N ASP A 238 3.13 -14.10 23.49
CA ASP A 238 3.04 -15.13 24.54
C ASP A 238 3.93 -14.85 25.77
N VAL A 239 4.88 -13.92 25.65
CA VAL A 239 5.81 -13.55 26.71
C VAL A 239 5.33 -12.28 27.43
N PRO A 240 5.01 -12.35 28.73
CA PRO A 240 4.55 -11.17 29.49
C PRO A 240 5.52 -9.99 29.41
N GLY A 241 4.99 -8.81 29.14
CA GLY A 241 5.77 -7.58 28.97
C GLY A 241 6.38 -7.39 27.58
N VAL A 242 6.23 -8.36 26.67
CA VAL A 242 6.71 -8.26 25.28
C VAL A 242 5.54 -8.13 24.31
N TYR A 243 5.61 -7.09 23.49
CA TYR A 243 4.61 -6.71 22.48
C TYR A 243 5.27 -6.66 21.11
N ALA A 244 4.49 -6.73 20.04
CA ALA A 244 5.00 -6.50 18.68
C ALA A 244 3.99 -5.75 17.80
N ILE A 245 4.48 -4.84 16.96
CA ILE A 245 3.66 -3.98 16.09
C ILE A 245 4.26 -3.85 14.69
N GLY A 246 3.42 -3.48 13.74
CA GLY A 246 3.75 -3.24 12.34
C GLY A 246 4.04 -4.54 11.56
N ASP A 247 4.79 -4.40 10.48
CA ASP A 247 5.04 -5.46 9.49
C ASP A 247 5.63 -6.75 10.09
N VAL A 248 6.29 -6.68 11.25
CA VAL A 248 6.86 -7.85 11.93
C VAL A 248 5.78 -8.85 12.39
N THR A 249 4.55 -8.36 12.61
CA THR A 249 3.37 -9.16 13.00
C THR A 249 2.68 -9.83 11.81
N GLY A 250 2.87 -9.29 10.60
CA GLY A 250 2.22 -9.79 9.39
C GLY A 250 0.72 -9.56 9.30
N LYS A 251 0.10 -8.82 10.24
CA LYS A 251 -1.35 -8.56 10.23
C LYS A 251 -1.78 -7.81 8.97
N LEU A 252 -1.20 -6.62 8.73
CA LEU A 252 -1.39 -5.86 7.48
C LEU A 252 -0.22 -4.86 7.33
N PRO A 253 0.71 -5.06 6.37
CA PRO A 253 1.93 -4.25 6.27
C PRO A 253 1.67 -2.88 5.63
N LEU A 254 1.04 -1.99 6.39
CA LEU A 254 0.72 -0.61 6.04
C LEU A 254 1.16 0.34 7.16
N ALA A 255 1.66 1.52 6.79
CA ALA A 255 2.22 2.46 7.76
C ALA A 255 1.18 2.93 8.80
N HIS A 256 -0.03 3.29 8.37
CA HIS A 256 -1.12 3.69 9.28
C HIS A 256 -1.60 2.56 10.19
N VAL A 257 -1.49 1.31 9.76
CA VAL A 257 -1.76 0.14 10.63
C VAL A 257 -0.70 0.03 11.71
N ALA A 258 0.58 0.12 11.35
CA ALA A 258 1.66 0.08 12.32
C ALA A 258 1.55 1.21 13.37
N LEU A 259 1.12 2.42 12.94
CA LEU A 259 0.85 3.53 13.83
C LEU A 259 -0.32 3.23 14.79
N ALA A 260 -1.44 2.72 14.26
CA ALA A 260 -2.60 2.35 15.08
C ALA A 260 -2.25 1.24 16.09
N GLN A 261 -1.52 0.21 15.66
CA GLN A 261 -1.03 -0.85 16.55
C GLN A 261 -0.10 -0.30 17.64
N GLY A 262 0.75 0.69 17.31
CA GLY A 262 1.60 1.36 18.29
C GLY A 262 0.81 2.11 19.37
N ILE A 263 -0.31 2.75 18.99
CA ILE A 263 -1.23 3.40 19.94
C ILE A 263 -1.85 2.35 20.87
N VAL A 264 -2.44 1.28 20.30
CA VAL A 264 -3.08 0.21 21.09
C VAL A 264 -2.09 -0.46 22.05
N ALA A 265 -0.87 -0.76 21.59
CA ALA A 265 0.16 -1.34 22.44
C ALA A 265 0.57 -0.39 23.58
N ALA A 266 0.74 0.91 23.30
CA ALA A 266 1.10 1.90 24.30
C ALA A 266 -0.01 2.12 25.34
N GLU A 267 -1.27 2.21 24.91
CA GLU A 267 -2.45 2.31 25.79
C GLU A 267 -2.59 1.06 26.65
N THR A 268 -2.42 -0.12 26.06
CA THR A 268 -2.43 -1.40 26.76
C THR A 268 -1.35 -1.45 27.85
N ILE A 269 -0.13 -1.03 27.55
CA ILE A 269 0.98 -0.96 28.53
C ILE A 269 0.66 0.03 29.66
N ALA A 270 0.00 1.14 29.34
CA ALA A 270 -0.39 2.16 30.30
C ALA A 270 -1.62 1.78 31.14
N GLY A 271 -2.36 0.73 30.77
CA GLY A 271 -3.66 0.41 31.36
C GLY A 271 -4.74 1.44 31.03
N ALA A 272 -4.58 2.17 29.92
CA ALA A 272 -5.58 3.10 29.41
C ALA A 272 -6.69 2.35 28.66
N GLU A 273 -7.84 3.00 28.49
CA GLU A 273 -8.87 2.54 27.56
C GLU A 273 -8.28 2.46 26.15
N THR A 274 -8.58 1.39 25.43
CA THR A 274 -8.05 1.14 24.09
C THR A 274 -9.05 0.37 23.23
N VAL A 275 -8.77 0.27 21.94
CA VAL A 275 -9.62 -0.40 20.95
C VAL A 275 -8.89 -1.57 20.31
N THR A 276 -9.64 -2.53 19.78
CA THR A 276 -9.12 -3.55 18.87
C THR A 276 -9.18 -3.03 17.43
N LEU A 277 -8.30 -3.53 16.56
CA LEU A 277 -8.26 -3.12 15.16
C LEU A 277 -8.98 -4.14 14.28
N ASP A 278 -9.94 -3.66 13.49
CA ASP A 278 -10.49 -4.41 12.38
C ASP A 278 -9.58 -4.26 11.15
N TYR A 279 -8.78 -5.29 10.87
CA TYR A 279 -7.85 -5.29 9.75
C TYR A 279 -8.54 -5.41 8.38
N GLU A 280 -9.78 -5.91 8.33
CA GLU A 280 -10.54 -6.03 7.09
C GLU A 280 -11.12 -4.69 6.65
N ALA A 281 -11.65 -3.92 7.61
CA ALA A 281 -12.15 -2.55 7.39
C ALA A 281 -11.03 -1.50 7.29
N MET A 282 -9.76 -1.91 7.33
CA MET A 282 -8.65 -0.98 7.27
C MET A 282 -8.46 -0.38 5.86
N PRO A 283 -8.28 0.95 5.72
CA PRO A 283 -8.10 1.57 4.43
C PRO A 283 -6.81 1.13 3.73
N ARG A 284 -6.89 0.98 2.42
CA ARG A 284 -5.79 0.64 1.52
C ARG A 284 -5.76 1.64 0.37
N CYS A 285 -4.57 2.02 -0.06
CA CYS A 285 -4.37 2.97 -1.14
C CYS A 285 -3.25 2.49 -2.07
N THR A 286 -3.42 2.70 -3.38
CA THR A 286 -2.36 2.60 -4.37
C THR A 286 -2.26 3.92 -5.12
N TYR A 287 -1.10 4.56 -5.06
CA TYR A 287 -0.85 5.91 -5.58
C TYR A 287 -0.39 5.90 -7.05
N CYS A 288 -0.99 5.03 -7.86
CA CYS A 288 -0.84 5.07 -9.31
C CYS A 288 -1.83 6.07 -9.93
N GLN A 289 -1.83 6.21 -11.26
CA GLN A 289 -2.87 6.95 -11.98
C GLN A 289 -3.67 5.99 -12.86
N PRO A 290 -5.02 5.93 -12.79
CA PRO A 290 -5.83 6.52 -11.73
C PRO A 290 -5.44 5.98 -10.35
N GLN A 291 -5.69 6.76 -9.30
CA GLN A 291 -5.47 6.30 -7.93
C GLN A 291 -6.49 5.21 -7.59
N VAL A 292 -6.15 4.35 -6.63
CA VAL A 292 -7.05 3.33 -6.09
C VAL A 292 -7.09 3.46 -4.58
N ALA A 293 -8.29 3.35 -4.01
CA ALA A 293 -8.49 3.35 -2.57
C ALA A 293 -9.63 2.40 -2.20
N SER A 294 -9.49 1.63 -1.12
CA SER A 294 -10.54 0.71 -0.67
C SER A 294 -10.50 0.40 0.83
N PHE A 295 -11.59 -0.15 1.36
CA PHE A 295 -11.61 -0.91 2.61
C PHE A 295 -12.69 -2.00 2.55
N GLY A 296 -12.61 -2.96 3.46
CA GLY A 296 -13.65 -3.97 3.64
C GLY A 296 -13.72 -4.99 2.49
N LEU A 297 -14.89 -5.59 2.35
CA LEU A 297 -15.18 -6.68 1.43
C LEU A 297 -15.44 -6.19 0.01
N THR A 298 -14.90 -6.90 -0.98
CA THR A 298 -15.37 -6.81 -2.36
C THR A 298 -16.79 -7.35 -2.48
N GLU A 299 -17.49 -7.02 -3.55
CA GLU A 299 -18.84 -7.57 -3.80
C GLU A 299 -18.81 -9.11 -3.83
N ALA A 300 -17.85 -9.70 -4.54
CA ALA A 300 -17.69 -11.14 -4.63
C ALA A 300 -17.43 -11.78 -3.26
N GLN A 301 -16.57 -11.17 -2.43
CA GLN A 301 -16.29 -11.66 -1.08
C GLN A 301 -17.51 -11.56 -0.15
N ALA A 302 -18.28 -10.46 -0.24
CA ALA A 302 -19.48 -10.29 0.56
C ALA A 302 -20.54 -11.35 0.21
N VAL A 303 -20.76 -11.62 -1.08
CA VAL A 303 -21.66 -12.68 -1.54
C VAL A 303 -21.14 -14.08 -1.12
N GLU A 304 -19.85 -14.35 -1.29
CA GLU A 304 -19.23 -15.63 -0.87
C GLU A 304 -19.39 -15.89 0.63
N ARG A 305 -19.36 -14.84 1.45
CA ARG A 305 -19.59 -14.91 2.90
C ARG A 305 -21.06 -14.94 3.30
N GLY A 306 -21.98 -14.97 2.33
CA GLY A 306 -23.42 -15.15 2.57
C GLY A 306 -24.19 -13.88 2.90
N HIS A 307 -23.62 -12.70 2.67
CA HIS A 307 -24.38 -11.44 2.79
C HIS A 307 -25.38 -11.30 1.65
N GLU A 308 -26.56 -10.76 1.95
CA GLU A 308 -27.44 -10.22 0.92
C GLU A 308 -26.92 -8.81 0.59
N VAL A 309 -26.46 -8.57 -0.64
CA VAL A 309 -25.71 -7.35 -0.97
C VAL A 309 -26.54 -6.39 -1.81
N ARG A 310 -26.45 -5.10 -1.49
CA ARG A 310 -26.79 -3.99 -2.41
C ARG A 310 -25.51 -3.25 -2.80
N VAL A 311 -25.40 -2.93 -4.08
CA VAL A 311 -24.24 -2.23 -4.63
C VAL A 311 -24.68 -0.87 -5.17
N GLY A 312 -24.01 0.17 -4.72
CA GLY A 312 -24.13 1.51 -5.27
C GLY A 312 -22.86 1.89 -6.01
N ARG A 313 -22.96 2.23 -7.29
CA ARG A 313 -21.80 2.58 -8.11
C ARG A 313 -22.07 3.86 -8.90
N PHE A 314 -21.15 4.82 -8.83
CA PHE A 314 -21.25 6.05 -9.61
C PHE A 314 -19.93 6.42 -10.28
N PRO A 315 -19.92 6.68 -11.61
CA PRO A 315 -18.71 7.05 -12.34
C PRO A 315 -18.31 8.52 -12.15
N PHE A 316 -17.03 8.85 -12.31
CA PHE A 316 -16.56 10.26 -12.34
C PHE A 316 -16.97 11.01 -13.61
N ARG A 317 -17.41 10.31 -14.66
CA ARG A 317 -17.69 10.88 -15.98
C ARG A 317 -18.74 12.02 -15.99
N PRO A 318 -19.89 11.92 -15.29
CA PRO A 318 -20.85 13.01 -15.17
C PRO A 318 -20.51 14.03 -14.06
N ASN A 319 -19.48 13.81 -13.24
CA ASN A 319 -19.14 14.74 -12.16
C ASN A 319 -18.54 16.05 -12.70
N GLY A 320 -19.11 17.20 -12.30
CA GLY A 320 -18.72 18.52 -12.78
C GLY A 320 -17.26 18.89 -12.47
N LYS A 321 -16.76 18.53 -11.28
CA LYS A 321 -15.36 18.79 -10.89
C LYS A 321 -14.37 17.92 -11.69
N ALA A 322 -14.68 16.64 -11.86
CA ALA A 322 -13.88 15.71 -12.67
C ALA A 322 -13.81 16.15 -14.14
N LEU A 323 -14.91 16.65 -14.70
CA LEU A 323 -14.96 17.27 -16.02
C LEU A 323 -14.03 18.49 -16.11
N ALA A 324 -14.09 19.38 -15.12
CA ALA A 324 -13.25 20.59 -15.08
C ALA A 324 -11.74 20.28 -14.94
N LEU A 325 -11.38 19.25 -14.17
CA LEU A 325 -10.00 18.74 -14.08
C LEU A 325 -9.57 17.99 -15.35
N GLY A 326 -10.54 17.57 -16.18
CA GLY A 326 -10.32 16.65 -17.28
C GLY A 326 -9.88 15.26 -16.83
N GLU A 327 -10.24 14.84 -15.62
CA GLU A 327 -9.92 13.54 -15.03
C GLU A 327 -11.21 12.77 -14.75
N ARG A 328 -11.75 12.12 -15.78
CA ARG A 328 -13.13 11.60 -15.80
C ARG A 328 -13.21 10.07 -15.72
N GLU A 329 -12.06 9.43 -15.59
CA GLU A 329 -11.94 7.97 -15.58
C GLU A 329 -12.14 7.46 -14.16
N GLY A 330 -12.76 6.28 -14.03
CA GLY A 330 -13.01 5.66 -12.74
C GLY A 330 -14.40 5.89 -12.16
N PHE A 331 -14.60 5.40 -10.94
CA PHE A 331 -15.86 5.36 -10.22
C PHE A 331 -15.64 5.14 -8.72
N ILE A 332 -16.72 5.31 -7.95
CA ILE A 332 -16.84 4.85 -6.56
C ILE A 332 -17.88 3.75 -6.53
N LYS A 333 -17.60 2.69 -5.77
CA LYS A 333 -18.49 1.54 -5.52
C LYS A 333 -18.61 1.32 -4.02
N ILE A 334 -19.83 1.28 -3.51
CA ILE A 334 -20.18 0.96 -2.12
C ILE A 334 -20.89 -0.39 -2.13
N VAL A 335 -20.40 -1.31 -1.31
CA VAL A 335 -20.96 -2.64 -1.06
C VAL A 335 -21.62 -2.57 0.31
N ALA A 336 -22.94 -2.75 0.35
CA ALA A 336 -23.71 -2.67 1.58
C ALA A 336 -24.53 -3.94 1.82
N ASP A 337 -24.73 -4.29 3.09
CA ASP A 337 -25.67 -5.33 3.48
C ASP A 337 -27.10 -4.84 3.24
N ALA A 338 -27.90 -5.63 2.54
CA ALA A 338 -29.26 -5.29 2.13
C ALA A 338 -30.24 -5.28 3.30
N THR A 339 -29.94 -6.01 4.38
CA THR A 339 -30.79 -6.18 5.55
C THR A 339 -30.48 -5.14 6.61
N SER A 340 -29.21 -5.02 7.02
CA SER A 340 -28.79 -4.10 8.09
C SER A 340 -28.52 -2.68 7.58
N GLY A 341 -28.19 -2.52 6.29
CA GLY A 341 -27.70 -1.25 5.75
C GLY A 341 -26.23 -0.96 6.07
N GLU A 342 -25.51 -1.92 6.68
CA GLU A 342 -24.09 -1.79 7.00
C GLU A 342 -23.24 -1.63 5.72
N ILE A 343 -22.25 -0.74 5.77
CA ILE A 343 -21.25 -0.61 4.70
C ILE A 343 -20.22 -1.74 4.85
N LEU A 344 -20.34 -2.79 4.05
CA LEU A 344 -19.42 -3.95 4.08
C LEU A 344 -18.06 -3.64 3.42
N GLY A 345 -18.05 -2.72 2.45
CA GLY A 345 -16.83 -2.28 1.78
C GLY A 345 -17.04 -1.10 0.84
N ALA A 346 -15.95 -0.42 0.54
CA ALA A 346 -15.92 0.68 -0.42
C ALA A 346 -14.71 0.54 -1.33
N HIS A 347 -14.91 0.70 -2.64
CA HIS A 347 -13.91 0.49 -3.67
C HIS A 347 -13.91 1.66 -4.65
N LEU A 348 -12.81 2.38 -4.69
CA LEU A 348 -12.70 3.63 -5.42
C LEU A 348 -11.52 3.56 -6.40
N VAL A 349 -11.74 4.05 -7.60
CA VAL A 349 -10.70 4.25 -8.62
C VAL A 349 -10.96 5.56 -9.33
N GLY A 350 -9.96 6.44 -9.43
CA GLY A 350 -10.17 7.75 -10.08
C GLY A 350 -9.28 8.87 -9.56
N PRO A 351 -9.66 10.14 -9.81
CA PRO A 351 -8.94 11.30 -9.31
C PRO A 351 -9.09 11.45 -7.79
N GLU A 352 -7.98 11.63 -7.09
CA GLU A 352 -7.91 11.95 -5.65
C GLU A 352 -8.70 11.00 -4.72
N VAL A 353 -8.97 9.76 -5.16
CA VAL A 353 -9.80 8.82 -4.37
C VAL A 353 -9.15 8.43 -3.04
N THR A 354 -7.83 8.57 -2.90
CA THR A 354 -7.15 8.35 -1.61
C THR A 354 -7.50 9.41 -0.58
N GLU A 355 -7.90 10.61 -1.02
CA GLU A 355 -8.39 11.70 -0.17
C GLU A 355 -9.91 11.65 0.03
N LEU A 356 -10.64 10.90 -0.79
CA LEU A 356 -12.10 10.71 -0.66
C LEU A 356 -12.46 9.55 0.27
N LEU A 357 -11.68 8.46 0.26
CA LEU A 357 -11.91 7.26 1.07
C LEU A 357 -12.15 7.54 2.58
N PRO A 358 -11.45 8.49 3.24
CA PRO A 358 -11.61 8.74 4.68
C PRO A 358 -13.05 9.03 5.12
N GLU A 359 -13.89 9.63 4.27
CA GLU A 359 -15.30 9.86 4.60
C GLU A 359 -16.05 8.55 4.83
N LEU A 360 -15.86 7.56 3.96
CA LEU A 360 -16.51 6.25 4.08
C LEU A 360 -15.91 5.40 5.19
N VAL A 361 -14.61 5.57 5.48
CA VAL A 361 -13.97 4.94 6.66
C VAL A 361 -14.59 5.46 7.94
N LEU A 362 -14.78 6.78 8.05
CA LEU A 362 -15.46 7.38 9.19
C LEU A 362 -16.91 6.89 9.28
N ALA A 363 -17.64 6.88 8.17
CA ALA A 363 -19.01 6.37 8.11
C ALA A 363 -19.09 4.92 8.61
N ARG A 364 -18.21 4.04 8.14
CA ARG A 364 -18.16 2.64 8.60
C ARG A 364 -17.84 2.51 10.09
N ASN A 365 -16.84 3.26 10.58
CA ASN A 365 -16.45 3.20 11.99
C ASN A 365 -17.53 3.74 12.93
N ALA A 366 -18.35 4.68 12.46
CA ALA A 366 -19.49 5.22 13.18
C ALA A 366 -20.79 4.44 12.91
N GLU A 367 -20.72 3.30 12.21
CA GLU A 367 -21.86 2.45 11.84
C GLU A 367 -22.96 3.19 11.05
N LEU A 368 -22.58 4.24 10.32
CA LEU A 368 -23.48 4.94 9.41
C LEU A 368 -23.79 4.08 8.19
N THR A 369 -25.00 4.25 7.68
CA THR A 369 -25.51 3.58 6.50
C THR A 369 -25.27 4.40 5.22
N PRO A 370 -25.32 3.78 4.02
CA PRO A 370 -25.32 4.53 2.76
C PRO A 370 -26.44 5.58 2.68
N GLU A 371 -27.55 5.39 3.39
CA GLU A 371 -28.65 6.35 3.39
C GLU A 371 -28.26 7.68 4.07
N GLU A 372 -27.48 7.61 5.14
CA GLU A 372 -26.96 8.78 5.85
C GLU A 372 -25.87 9.50 5.03
N VAL A 373 -24.98 8.74 4.39
CA VAL A 373 -23.99 9.30 3.45
C VAL A 373 -24.68 10.02 2.30
N ALA A 374 -25.70 9.40 1.69
CA ALA A 374 -26.46 9.98 0.59
C ALA A 374 -27.24 11.26 0.97
N ARG A 375 -27.67 11.37 2.23
CA ARG A 375 -28.35 12.58 2.75
C ARG A 375 -27.41 13.68 3.22
N SER A 376 -26.12 13.38 3.35
CA SER A 376 -25.12 14.37 3.73
C SER A 376 -24.94 15.41 2.63
N VAL A 377 -24.88 16.69 3.00
CA VAL A 377 -24.70 17.80 2.05
C VAL A 377 -23.24 17.84 1.61
N HIS A 378 -22.98 17.46 0.36
CA HIS A 378 -21.67 17.56 -0.27
C HIS A 378 -21.54 18.91 -1.00
N ALA A 379 -20.37 19.55 -0.88
CA ALA A 379 -20.13 20.82 -1.56
C ALA A 379 -20.09 20.63 -3.09
N HIS A 380 -20.65 21.60 -3.83
CA HIS A 380 -20.68 21.58 -5.29
C HIS A 380 -19.89 22.75 -5.91
N PRO A 381 -19.09 22.53 -6.97
CA PRO A 381 -18.69 21.23 -7.51
C PRO A 381 -17.47 20.64 -6.78
N THR A 382 -17.55 19.37 -6.36
CA THR A 382 -16.42 18.60 -5.79
C THR A 382 -16.37 17.17 -6.30
N LEU A 383 -15.22 16.51 -6.13
CA LEU A 383 -15.10 15.07 -6.43
C LEU A 383 -15.89 14.23 -5.42
N SER A 384 -16.02 14.70 -4.18
CA SER A 384 -16.75 14.03 -3.09
C SER A 384 -18.23 13.81 -3.42
N GLU A 385 -18.85 14.60 -4.30
CA GLU A 385 -20.23 14.35 -4.76
C GLU A 385 -20.43 12.94 -5.34
N VAL A 386 -19.37 12.31 -5.86
CA VAL A 386 -19.44 10.92 -6.34
C VAL A 386 -19.66 9.92 -5.20
N LEU A 387 -19.25 10.22 -3.96
CA LEU A 387 -19.53 9.40 -2.77
C LEU A 387 -21.03 9.40 -2.47
N MET A 388 -21.62 10.60 -2.41
CA MET A 388 -23.06 10.81 -2.24
C MET A 388 -23.87 10.07 -3.32
N GLU A 389 -23.47 10.20 -4.57
CA GLU A 389 -24.16 9.56 -5.70
C GLU A 389 -24.04 8.04 -5.70
N ALA A 390 -22.87 7.50 -5.33
CA ALA A 390 -22.69 6.07 -5.15
C ALA A 390 -23.55 5.55 -3.98
N ALA A 391 -23.67 6.32 -2.89
CA ALA A 391 -24.50 5.99 -1.75
C ALA A 391 -26.01 6.01 -2.11
N HIS A 392 -26.47 7.00 -2.88
CA HIS A 392 -27.79 6.98 -3.51
C HIS A 392 -27.99 5.77 -4.44
N GLY A 393 -26.92 5.38 -5.14
CA GLY A 393 -26.88 4.24 -6.04
C GLY A 393 -27.18 2.91 -5.36
N VAL A 394 -26.85 2.74 -4.07
CA VAL A 394 -27.18 1.53 -3.28
C VAL A 394 -28.68 1.25 -3.29
N PHE A 395 -29.49 2.30 -3.42
CA PHE A 395 -30.96 2.23 -3.46
C PHE A 395 -31.54 2.42 -4.87
N GLY A 396 -30.70 2.49 -5.90
CA GLY A 396 -31.11 2.77 -7.28
C GLY A 396 -31.62 4.20 -7.49
N ARG A 397 -31.11 5.17 -6.72
CA ARG A 397 -31.62 6.56 -6.68
C ARG A 397 -30.56 7.63 -6.97
N SER A 398 -29.45 7.28 -7.64
CA SER A 398 -28.47 8.29 -8.09
C SER A 398 -29.16 9.36 -8.94
N LEU A 399 -28.81 10.62 -8.73
CA LEU A 399 -29.48 11.78 -9.31
C LEU A 399 -28.86 12.20 -10.64
N HIS A 400 -27.56 11.94 -10.84
CA HIS A 400 -26.76 12.50 -11.93
C HIS A 400 -26.16 11.45 -12.89
N ILE A 401 -26.77 10.28 -13.03
CA ILE A 401 -26.26 9.17 -13.86
C ILE A 401 -26.75 9.19 -15.30
#